data_AF-A0A7Y2DIP4-F1
#
_entry.id   AF-A0A7Y2DIP4-F1
#
_cell.length_a   1.000
_cell.length_b   1.000
_cell.length_c   1.000
_cell.angle_alpha   90.00
_cell.angle_beta   90.00
_cell.angle_gamma   90.00
#
_symmetry.space_group_name_H-M   'P 1'
#
loop_
_entity.id
_entity.type
_entity.pdbx_description
1 polymer ?
#
loop_
_entity_poly.entity_id
_entity_poly.type
_entity_poly.pdbx_seq_one_letter_code
_entity_poly.pdbx_strand_id
1 'polypeptide(L)'
;MKKINRVLIAATAFIVLIVACSDDFLTREPQGQFSESDVATADGVEGLLLGAYNMVQGGGLTGQTWHNDIHNWVFNLASDDALKGTDAGDQPEQSFLEAYDFQSFNRHIRDKWRGLYKGIAQANDAINTLKLVEDIGDERRAQIIAEARFLRGLFHFEARKMWRSPTYIDDANFVLNDLESTKVPNDREIWPLIEADFEAALAVLPESQSDVGRPTSWAAKAFLAKAKM
;
A
#
# COMPACT_ATOMS: atom_id res chain seq x y z
N MET A 1 60.49 18.46 33.26
CA MET A 1 59.09 18.96 33.27
C MET A 1 58.49 19.11 31.86
N LYS A 2 59.09 19.90 30.94
CA LYS A 2 58.53 20.10 29.57
C LYS A 2 58.35 18.82 28.73
N LYS A 3 59.22 17.81 28.86
CA LYS A 3 59.09 16.52 28.16
C LYS A 3 57.93 15.65 28.71
N ILE A 4 57.71 15.65 30.02
CA ILE A 4 56.61 14.91 30.67
C ILE A 4 55.26 15.51 30.27
N ASN A 5 55.13 16.84 30.23
CA ASN A 5 53.91 17.50 29.76
C ASN A 5 53.60 17.19 28.29
N ARG A 6 54.61 17.05 27.41
CA ARG A 6 54.40 16.67 26.00
C ARG A 6 53.90 15.24 25.84
N VAL A 7 54.40 14.30 26.67
CA VAL A 7 53.94 12.90 26.67
C VAL A 7 52.51 12.81 27.20
N LEU A 8 52.17 13.55 28.26
CA LEU A 8 50.80 13.61 28.79
C LEU A 8 49.83 14.20 27.77
N ILE A 9 50.18 15.28 27.06
CA ILE A 9 49.34 15.86 26.01
C ILE A 9 49.11 14.87 24.86
N ALA A 10 50.16 14.15 24.44
CA ALA A 10 50.05 13.13 23.39
C ALA A 10 49.18 11.93 23.82
N ALA A 11 49.31 11.48 25.08
CA ALA A 11 48.48 10.41 25.62
C ALA A 11 47.00 10.82 25.73
N THR A 12 46.72 12.05 26.20
CA THR A 12 45.35 12.58 26.25
C THR A 12 44.76 12.74 24.84
N ALA A 13 45.53 13.24 23.87
CA ALA A 13 45.07 13.36 22.48
C ALA A 13 44.78 11.99 21.85
N PHE A 14 45.59 10.97 22.18
CA PHE A 14 45.35 9.61 21.71
C PHE A 14 44.07 9.02 22.31
N ILE A 15 43.81 9.23 23.61
CA ILE A 15 42.58 8.79 24.29
C ILE A 15 41.34 9.48 23.69
N VAL A 16 41.42 10.78 23.36
CA VAL A 16 40.32 11.51 22.70
C VAL A 16 40.00 10.93 21.32
N LEU A 17 41.01 10.47 20.56
CA LEU A 17 40.81 9.85 19.25
C LEU A 17 40.09 8.50 19.34
N ILE A 18 40.28 7.73 20.42
CA ILE A 18 39.60 6.43 20.61
C ILE A 18 38.14 6.61 21.05
N VAL A 19 37.85 7.67 21.83
CA VAL A 19 36.49 7.96 22.34
C VAL A 19 35.65 8.73 21.31
N ALA A 20 36.27 9.40 20.34
CA ALA A 20 35.56 10.17 19.30
C ALA A 20 34.93 9.31 18.20
N CYS A 21 35.30 8.02 18.06
CA CYS A 21 34.57 7.07 17.23
C CYS A 21 33.41 6.48 18.06
N SER A 22 32.28 7.18 18.12
CA SER A 22 31.04 6.59 18.61
C SER A 22 30.26 5.98 17.44
N ASP A 23 29.76 4.76 17.64
CA ASP A 23 28.91 4.08 16.65
C ASP A 23 27.62 4.87 16.35
N ASP A 24 27.17 5.74 17.27
CA ASP A 24 26.04 6.68 17.10
C ASP A 24 26.17 7.61 15.87
N PHE A 25 27.39 7.89 15.39
CA PHE A 25 27.54 8.65 14.14
C PHE A 25 27.12 7.82 12.91
N LEU A 26 27.29 6.50 12.97
CA LEU A 26 27.00 5.55 11.91
C LEU A 26 25.56 5.02 11.95
N THR A 27 24.88 5.09 13.10
CA THR A 27 23.50 4.60 13.30
C THR A 27 22.49 5.74 13.40
N ARG A 28 22.46 6.63 12.41
CA ARG A 28 21.45 7.70 12.35
C ARG A 28 20.18 7.22 11.68
N GLU A 29 19.11 7.15 12.46
CA GLU A 29 17.77 6.91 11.93
C GLU A 29 17.29 8.12 11.09
N PRO A 30 16.56 7.86 9.98
CA PRO A 30 16.03 8.90 9.12
C PRO A 30 15.08 9.82 9.89
N GLN A 31 15.38 11.12 9.89
CA GLN A 31 14.57 12.10 10.60
C GLN A 31 13.31 12.45 9.79
N GLY A 32 12.16 12.55 10.48
CA GLY A 32 10.88 12.89 9.84
C GLY A 32 10.20 11.72 9.12
N GLN A 33 10.64 10.48 9.39
CA GLN A 33 10.00 9.25 8.94
C GLN A 33 9.91 8.30 10.12
N PHE A 34 8.91 7.42 10.12
CA PHE A 34 8.80 6.36 11.11
C PHE A 34 9.54 5.12 10.61
N SER A 35 10.29 4.46 11.50
CA SER A 35 10.78 3.10 11.25
C SER A 35 9.65 2.09 11.39
N GLU A 36 9.86 0.86 10.90
CA GLU A 36 8.91 -0.24 11.08
C GLU A 36 8.64 -0.52 12.57
N SER A 37 9.66 -0.42 13.41
CA SER A 37 9.51 -0.53 14.87
C SER A 37 8.72 0.61 15.50
N ASP A 38 8.79 1.83 14.96
CA ASP A 38 8.03 2.97 15.50
C ASP A 38 6.53 2.82 15.25
N VAL A 39 6.14 2.17 14.15
CA VAL A 39 4.73 1.92 13.79
C VAL A 39 4.19 0.58 14.26
N ALA A 40 5.03 -0.27 14.87
CA ALA A 40 4.65 -1.55 15.48
C ALA A 40 3.92 -1.33 16.83
N THR A 41 2.85 -0.53 16.80
CA THR A 41 1.95 -0.23 17.92
C THR A 41 0.51 -0.34 17.44
N ALA A 42 -0.46 -0.44 18.36
CA ALA A 42 -1.88 -0.47 18.00
C ALA A 42 -2.29 0.74 17.13
N ASP A 43 -1.88 1.96 17.52
CA ASP A 43 -2.17 3.19 16.77
C ASP A 43 -1.44 3.24 15.43
N GLY A 44 -0.20 2.76 15.38
CA GLY A 44 0.59 2.71 14.15
C GLY A 44 -0.07 1.80 13.10
N VAL A 45 -0.52 0.61 13.50
CA VAL A 45 -1.23 -0.32 12.60
C VAL A 45 -2.56 0.25 12.13
N GLU A 46 -3.34 0.90 12.99
CA GLU A 46 -4.56 1.60 12.56
C GLU A 46 -4.24 2.69 11.54
N GLY A 47 -3.16 3.45 11.74
CA GLY A 47 -2.67 4.45 10.79
C GLY A 47 -2.31 3.85 9.43
N LEU A 48 -1.60 2.72 9.40
CA LEU A 48 -1.28 1.99 8.17
C LEU A 48 -2.54 1.49 7.46
N LEU A 49 -3.48 0.92 8.21
CA LEU A 49 -4.77 0.47 7.68
C LEU A 49 -5.57 1.64 7.10
N LEU A 50 -5.64 2.78 7.78
CA LEU A 50 -6.26 4.00 7.27
C LEU A 50 -5.57 4.51 6.00
N GLY A 51 -4.25 4.33 5.89
CA GLY A 51 -3.51 4.53 4.65
C GLY A 51 -4.08 3.70 3.50
N ALA A 52 -4.28 2.41 3.71
CA ALA A 52 -4.89 1.52 2.72
C ALA A 52 -6.33 1.95 2.37
N TYR A 53 -7.13 2.40 3.34
CA TYR A 53 -8.45 2.98 3.07
C TYR A 53 -8.40 4.21 2.17
N ASN A 54 -7.45 5.12 2.42
CA ASN A 54 -7.30 6.34 1.63
C ASN A 54 -7.02 6.05 0.14
N MET A 55 -6.44 4.88 -0.17
CA MET A 55 -6.21 4.45 -1.56
C MET A 55 -7.49 4.11 -2.33
N VAL A 56 -8.60 3.81 -1.65
CA VAL A 56 -9.91 3.59 -2.28
C VAL A 56 -10.35 4.82 -3.08
N GLN A 57 -10.18 6.00 -2.49
CA GLN A 57 -10.43 7.29 -3.14
C GLN A 57 -9.21 7.83 -3.88
N GLY A 58 -8.14 7.04 -4.02
CA GLY A 58 -6.94 7.42 -4.73
C GLY A 58 -5.99 8.40 -4.01
N GLY A 59 -6.19 8.66 -2.71
CA GLY A 59 -5.53 9.72 -1.94
C GLY A 59 -4.05 9.52 -1.58
N GLY A 60 -3.34 8.54 -2.15
CA GLY A 60 -1.94 8.25 -1.84
C GLY A 60 -0.96 8.39 -3.00
N LEU A 61 -1.38 8.95 -4.14
CA LEU A 61 -0.46 9.37 -5.20
C LEU A 61 -0.48 10.89 -5.37
N THR A 62 0.63 11.44 -5.86
CA THR A 62 0.68 12.82 -6.32
C THR A 62 -0.15 12.96 -7.59
N GLY A 63 -1.07 13.91 -7.63
CA GLY A 63 -1.92 14.17 -8.80
C GLY A 63 -3.39 14.23 -8.42
N GLN A 64 -4.26 14.02 -9.42
CA GLN A 64 -5.69 13.98 -9.19
C GLN A 64 -6.13 12.56 -8.84
N THR A 65 -6.89 12.44 -7.75
CA THR A 65 -7.34 11.17 -7.17
C THR A 65 -8.13 10.30 -8.15
N TRP A 66 -8.93 10.93 -9.01
CA TRP A 66 -9.75 10.24 -10.02
C TRP A 66 -8.95 9.57 -11.14
N HIS A 67 -7.62 9.74 -11.19
CA HIS A 67 -6.75 8.96 -12.08
C HIS A 67 -6.61 7.51 -11.60
N ASN A 68 -6.73 7.26 -10.30
CA ASN A 68 -6.31 6.00 -9.70
C ASN A 68 -7.24 5.46 -8.61
N ASP A 69 -8.36 6.13 -8.33
CA ASP A 69 -9.42 5.60 -7.47
C ASP A 69 -10.06 4.34 -8.06
N ILE A 70 -10.89 3.66 -7.26
CA ILE A 70 -11.59 2.43 -7.68
C ILE A 70 -12.87 2.67 -8.50
N HIS A 71 -13.37 3.90 -8.58
CA HIS A 71 -14.63 4.24 -9.27
C HIS A 71 -14.48 4.19 -10.80
N ASN A 72 -13.25 4.25 -11.31
CA ASN A 72 -12.92 4.11 -12.74
C ASN A 72 -13.60 5.14 -13.64
N TRP A 73 -13.86 6.35 -13.16
CA TRP A 73 -14.58 7.37 -13.92
C TRP A 73 -14.01 7.58 -15.33
N VAL A 74 -12.69 7.73 -15.45
CA VAL A 74 -11.98 7.89 -16.74
C VAL A 74 -12.12 6.65 -17.64
N PHE A 75 -12.09 5.46 -17.07
CA PHE A 75 -12.11 4.22 -17.85
C PHE A 75 -13.51 3.85 -18.34
N ASN A 76 -14.56 4.44 -17.74
CA ASN A 76 -15.92 4.35 -18.27
C ASN A 76 -16.08 5.12 -19.60
N LEU A 77 -15.13 5.97 -20.01
CA LEU A 77 -15.15 6.60 -21.35
C LEU A 77 -14.96 5.60 -22.49
N ALA A 78 -14.42 4.42 -22.20
CA ALA A 78 -14.38 3.33 -23.16
C ALA A 78 -15.73 2.60 -23.25
N SER A 79 -16.72 2.91 -22.40
CA SER A 79 -18.08 2.40 -22.59
C SER A 79 -18.84 3.24 -23.62
N ASP A 80 -19.99 2.74 -24.06
CA ASP A 80 -20.91 3.43 -24.97
C ASP A 80 -21.90 4.35 -24.24
N ASP A 81 -21.69 4.62 -22.93
CA ASP A 81 -22.58 5.43 -22.09
C ASP A 81 -22.12 6.88 -21.90
N ALA A 82 -20.87 7.20 -22.23
CA ALA A 82 -20.30 8.53 -22.03
C ALA A 82 -19.28 8.88 -23.12
N LEU A 83 -19.15 10.18 -23.41
CA LEU A 83 -18.07 10.71 -24.22
C LEU A 83 -17.12 11.51 -23.34
N LYS A 84 -15.87 11.68 -23.78
CA LYS A 84 -14.88 12.50 -23.06
C LYS A 84 -15.41 13.91 -22.74
N GLY A 85 -16.20 14.48 -23.65
CA GLY A 85 -16.70 15.85 -23.57
C GLY A 85 -15.59 16.89 -23.83
N THR A 86 -15.86 18.15 -23.51
CA THR A 86 -14.92 19.29 -23.61
C THR A 86 -14.24 19.45 -24.99
N ASP A 87 -13.08 20.10 -25.07
CA ASP A 87 -12.27 20.28 -26.29
C ASP A 87 -11.04 19.35 -26.33
N ALA A 88 -10.35 19.28 -27.48
CA ALA A 88 -9.23 18.35 -27.70
C ALA A 88 -7.98 18.62 -26.83
N GLY A 89 -7.81 19.83 -26.29
CA GLY A 89 -6.65 20.22 -25.48
C GLY A 89 -6.80 19.89 -24.00
N ASP A 90 -8.03 19.69 -23.50
CA ASP A 90 -8.29 19.31 -22.12
C ASP A 90 -8.26 17.79 -21.96
N GLN A 91 -7.37 17.28 -21.09
CA GLN A 91 -7.16 15.84 -20.87
C GLN A 91 -7.02 15.02 -22.17
N PRO A 92 -6.08 15.38 -23.08
CA PRO A 92 -5.96 14.74 -24.39
C PRO A 92 -5.73 13.22 -24.29
N GLU A 93 -5.15 12.75 -23.18
CA GLU A 93 -4.92 11.31 -22.95
C GLU A 93 -6.21 10.49 -22.82
N GLN A 94 -7.33 11.11 -22.47
CA GLN A 94 -8.62 10.43 -22.38
C GLN A 94 -9.20 10.09 -23.75
N SER A 95 -8.94 10.90 -24.78
CA SER A 95 -9.37 10.61 -26.16
C SER A 95 -8.78 9.30 -26.68
N PHE A 96 -7.55 8.96 -26.29
CA PHE A 96 -6.94 7.68 -26.61
C PHE A 96 -7.67 6.51 -25.96
N LEU A 97 -8.20 6.68 -24.74
CA LEU A 97 -8.96 5.63 -24.04
C LEU A 97 -10.32 5.41 -24.71
N GLU A 98 -11.04 6.49 -25.02
CA GLU A 98 -12.33 6.47 -25.73
C GLU A 98 -12.20 5.82 -27.12
N ALA A 99 -11.09 6.09 -27.82
CA ALA A 99 -10.79 5.51 -29.13
C ALA A 99 -10.20 4.08 -29.08
N TYR A 100 -10.06 3.47 -27.89
CA TYR A 100 -9.41 2.17 -27.70
C TYR A 100 -7.95 2.11 -28.17
N ASP A 101 -7.27 3.25 -28.23
CA ASP A 101 -5.87 3.41 -28.62
C ASP A 101 -4.96 3.50 -27.38
N PHE A 102 -4.77 2.36 -26.69
CA PHE A 102 -4.06 2.36 -25.40
C PHE A 102 -2.55 2.62 -25.54
N GLN A 103 -2.14 3.87 -25.29
CA GLN A 103 -0.76 4.31 -25.33
C GLN A 103 0.01 4.00 -24.03
N SER A 104 1.26 3.55 -24.15
CA SER A 104 2.11 3.22 -23.00
C SER A 104 2.47 4.43 -22.12
N PHE A 105 2.44 5.64 -22.70
CA PHE A 105 2.68 6.89 -21.99
C PHE A 105 1.40 7.47 -21.34
N ASN A 106 0.23 6.82 -21.50
CA ASN A 106 -1.02 7.32 -20.96
C ASN A 106 -0.97 7.37 -19.43
N ARG A 107 -1.02 8.60 -18.88
CA ARG A 107 -0.87 8.83 -17.44
C ARG A 107 -1.98 8.19 -16.61
N HIS A 108 -3.21 8.07 -17.14
CA HIS A 108 -4.32 7.47 -16.40
C HIS A 108 -4.09 5.97 -16.18
N ILE A 109 -3.65 5.25 -17.23
CA ILE A 109 -3.31 3.81 -17.12
C ILE A 109 -2.16 3.61 -16.12
N ARG A 110 -1.10 4.43 -16.22
CA ARG A 110 0.05 4.37 -15.31
C ARG A 110 -0.34 4.65 -13.86
N ASP A 111 -1.09 5.72 -13.62
CA ASP A 111 -1.46 6.15 -12.27
C ASP A 111 -2.45 5.15 -11.64
N LYS A 112 -3.38 4.59 -12.42
CA LYS A 112 -4.26 3.49 -11.98
C LYS A 112 -3.47 2.27 -11.51
N TRP A 113 -2.48 1.82 -12.29
CA TRP A 113 -1.61 0.71 -11.89
C TRP A 113 -0.90 1.03 -10.57
N ARG A 114 -0.23 2.20 -10.49
CA ARG A 114 0.49 2.62 -9.30
C ARG A 114 -0.41 2.74 -8.07
N GLY A 115 -1.63 3.23 -8.24
CA GLY A 115 -2.58 3.43 -7.15
C GLY A 115 -3.04 2.10 -6.58
N LEU A 116 -3.44 1.16 -7.43
CA LEU A 116 -3.88 -0.16 -6.99
C LEU A 116 -2.75 -0.92 -6.27
N TYR A 117 -1.55 -0.98 -6.85
CA TYR A 117 -0.43 -1.69 -6.22
C TYR A 117 0.11 -1.00 -4.97
N LYS A 118 -0.01 0.33 -4.86
CA LYS A 118 0.27 1.03 -3.60
C LYS A 118 -0.78 0.69 -2.52
N GLY A 119 -2.06 0.59 -2.89
CA GLY A 119 -3.11 0.12 -1.98
C GLY A 119 -2.87 -1.31 -1.50
N ILE A 120 -2.46 -2.20 -2.40
CA ILE A 120 -2.06 -3.59 -2.08
C ILE A 120 -0.89 -3.59 -1.09
N ALA A 121 0.16 -2.81 -1.37
CA ALA A 121 1.31 -2.69 -0.49
C ALA A 121 0.91 -2.20 0.92
N GLN A 122 0.07 -1.18 1.03
CA GLN A 122 -0.38 -0.67 2.33
C GLN A 122 -1.25 -1.67 3.10
N ALA A 123 -2.10 -2.43 2.42
CA ALA A 123 -2.87 -3.50 3.05
C ALA A 123 -1.95 -4.61 3.59
N ASN A 124 -0.94 -5.02 2.80
CA ASN A 124 0.04 -6.01 3.23
C ASN A 124 0.91 -5.50 4.37
N ASP A 125 1.32 -4.23 4.33
CA ASP A 125 2.13 -3.59 5.37
C ASP A 125 1.39 -3.53 6.70
N ALA A 126 0.10 -3.17 6.70
CA ALA A 126 -0.74 -3.22 7.89
C ALA A 126 -0.84 -4.64 8.47
N ILE A 127 -1.01 -5.68 7.62
CA ILE A 127 -1.05 -7.09 8.05
C ILE A 127 0.30 -7.53 8.63
N ASN A 128 1.41 -7.17 7.99
CA ASN A 128 2.76 -7.56 8.41
C ASN A 128 3.18 -6.86 9.71
N THR A 129 2.94 -5.55 9.80
CA THR A 129 3.23 -4.76 11.02
C THR A 129 2.42 -5.26 12.21
N LEU A 130 1.15 -5.62 12.01
CA LEU A 130 0.29 -6.18 13.06
C LEU A 130 0.85 -7.47 13.68
N LYS A 131 1.65 -8.26 12.96
CA LYS A 131 2.30 -9.47 13.49
C LYS A 131 3.31 -9.15 14.60
N LEU A 132 3.81 -7.91 14.64
CA LEU A 132 4.80 -7.43 15.63
C LEU A 132 4.14 -6.78 16.86
N VAL A 133 2.85 -6.45 16.78
CA VAL A 133 2.10 -5.76 17.84
C VAL A 133 1.55 -6.77 18.83
N GLU A 134 1.85 -6.62 20.12
CA GLU A 134 1.34 -7.48 21.20
C GLU A 134 0.09 -6.91 21.88
N ASP A 135 -0.04 -5.59 21.96
CA ASP A 135 -1.02 -4.85 22.76
C ASP A 135 -2.36 -4.59 22.05
N ILE A 136 -2.81 -5.56 21.25
CA ILE A 136 -4.10 -5.50 20.56
C ILE A 136 -4.91 -6.77 20.80
N GLY A 137 -6.17 -6.59 21.24
CA GLY A 137 -7.05 -7.70 21.55
C GLY A 137 -7.35 -8.57 20.32
N ASP A 138 -7.52 -9.88 20.53
CA ASP A 138 -7.68 -10.87 19.46
C ASP A 138 -8.82 -10.55 18.49
N GLU A 139 -9.94 -10.02 19.00
CA GLU A 139 -11.08 -9.61 18.19
C GLU A 139 -10.70 -8.48 17.23
N ARG A 140 -10.08 -7.40 17.72
CA ARG A 140 -9.67 -6.27 16.89
C ARG A 140 -8.54 -6.66 15.93
N ARG A 141 -7.61 -7.51 16.38
CA ARG A 141 -6.56 -8.09 15.52
C ARG A 141 -7.18 -8.80 14.32
N ALA A 142 -8.12 -9.71 14.57
CA ALA A 142 -8.81 -10.44 13.52
C ALA A 142 -9.55 -9.49 12.57
N GLN A 143 -10.21 -8.48 13.13
CA GLN A 143 -10.95 -7.48 12.36
C GLN A 143 -10.04 -6.62 11.46
N ILE A 144 -8.87 -6.17 11.95
CA ILE A 144 -7.89 -5.43 11.14
C ILE A 144 -7.39 -6.28 9.97
N ILE A 145 -7.06 -7.55 10.22
CA ILE A 145 -6.64 -8.47 9.15
C ILE A 145 -7.76 -8.64 8.11
N ALA A 146 -9.00 -8.77 8.57
CA ALA A 146 -10.17 -8.91 7.71
C ALA A 146 -10.42 -7.65 6.86
N GLU A 147 -10.33 -6.46 7.44
CA GLU A 147 -10.43 -5.18 6.74
C GLU A 147 -9.30 -5.00 5.72
N ALA A 148 -8.05 -5.29 6.10
CA ALA A 148 -6.90 -5.21 5.21
C ALA A 148 -6.99 -6.21 4.05
N ARG A 149 -7.42 -7.45 4.31
CA ARG A 149 -7.66 -8.44 3.25
C ARG A 149 -8.80 -8.03 2.32
N PHE A 150 -9.89 -7.47 2.84
CA PHE A 150 -10.95 -6.92 2.00
C PHE A 150 -10.41 -5.83 1.05
N LEU A 151 -9.61 -4.89 1.56
CA LEU A 151 -9.00 -3.84 0.74
C LEU A 151 -8.01 -4.42 -0.28
N ARG A 152 -7.17 -5.38 0.13
CA ARG A 152 -6.24 -6.07 -0.79
C ARG A 152 -6.99 -6.80 -1.91
N GLY A 153 -8.05 -7.53 -1.57
CA GLY A 153 -8.92 -8.19 -2.54
C GLY A 153 -9.56 -7.19 -3.50
N LEU A 154 -10.05 -6.06 -2.98
CA LEU A 154 -10.64 -4.97 -3.76
C LEU A 154 -9.66 -4.37 -4.78
N PHE A 155 -8.41 -4.10 -4.37
CA PHE A 155 -7.41 -3.55 -5.29
C PHE A 155 -6.97 -4.55 -6.35
N HIS A 156 -6.80 -5.83 -5.99
CA HIS A 156 -6.52 -6.88 -6.98
C HIS A 156 -7.71 -7.14 -7.91
N PHE A 157 -8.94 -7.09 -7.41
CA PHE A 157 -10.17 -7.17 -8.20
C PHE A 157 -10.20 -6.08 -9.28
N GLU A 158 -9.94 -4.83 -8.89
CA GLU A 158 -9.85 -3.72 -9.85
C GLU A 158 -8.68 -3.87 -10.82
N ALA A 159 -7.53 -4.41 -10.38
CA ALA A 159 -6.41 -4.70 -11.26
C ALA A 159 -6.77 -5.79 -12.28
N ARG A 160 -7.52 -6.82 -11.87
CA ARG A 160 -7.93 -7.93 -12.74
C ARG A 160 -8.97 -7.54 -13.78
N LYS A 161 -9.79 -6.53 -13.49
CA LYS A 161 -10.70 -5.89 -14.46
C LYS A 161 -9.94 -5.10 -15.53
N MET A 162 -8.90 -4.39 -15.13
CA MET A 162 -8.13 -3.49 -16.01
C MET A 162 -7.09 -4.24 -16.87
N TRP A 163 -6.42 -5.24 -16.28
CA TRP A 163 -5.36 -6.00 -16.95
C TRP A 163 -5.73 -7.47 -17.02
N ARG A 164 -5.35 -8.12 -18.13
CA ARG A 164 -5.61 -9.56 -18.34
C ARG A 164 -4.89 -10.45 -17.33
N SER A 165 -3.64 -10.12 -17.01
CA SER A 165 -2.77 -10.91 -16.14
C SER A 165 -1.98 -9.99 -15.20
N PRO A 166 -2.65 -9.35 -14.22
CA PRO A 166 -1.96 -8.67 -13.14
C PRO A 166 -1.31 -9.69 -12.20
N THR A 167 -0.31 -9.24 -11.45
CA THR A 167 0.34 -10.04 -10.42
C THR A 167 -0.46 -9.96 -9.11
N TYR A 168 -0.57 -11.08 -8.40
CA TYR A 168 -1.11 -11.10 -7.03
C TYR A 168 0.02 -11.04 -6.01
N ILE A 169 -0.02 -10.04 -5.12
CA ILE A 169 0.98 -9.82 -4.07
C ILE A 169 0.27 -9.80 -2.72
N ASP A 170 0.54 -10.79 -1.88
CA ASP A 170 0.05 -10.87 -0.51
C ASP A 170 1.12 -10.47 0.52
N ASP A 171 0.74 -10.59 1.79
CA ASP A 171 1.57 -10.29 2.94
C ASP A 171 2.74 -11.26 3.10
N ALA A 172 2.67 -12.46 2.49
CA ALA A 172 3.77 -13.41 2.48
C ALA A 172 4.85 -13.06 1.44
N ASN A 173 4.45 -12.47 0.32
CA ASN A 173 5.39 -11.99 -0.70
C ASN A 173 5.94 -10.59 -0.36
N PHE A 174 5.13 -9.72 0.24
CA PHE A 174 5.49 -8.31 0.44
C PHE A 174 6.48 -8.12 1.60
N VAL A 175 7.66 -7.60 1.30
CA VAL A 175 8.67 -7.19 2.29
C VAL A 175 9.01 -5.72 2.07
N LEU A 176 8.69 -4.86 3.05
CA LEU A 176 8.74 -3.39 2.91
C LEU A 176 10.12 -2.88 2.44
N ASN A 177 11.20 -3.47 2.94
CA ASN A 177 12.57 -3.05 2.66
C ASN A 177 13.27 -3.87 1.56
N ASP A 178 12.53 -4.72 0.84
CA ASP A 178 13.05 -5.49 -0.30
C ASP A 178 12.20 -5.23 -1.54
N LEU A 179 12.76 -4.44 -2.46
CA LEU A 179 12.12 -4.11 -3.74
C LEU A 179 11.93 -5.34 -4.64
N GLU A 180 12.74 -6.38 -4.48
CA GLU A 180 12.66 -7.60 -5.28
C GLU A 180 11.52 -8.51 -4.81
N SER A 181 11.09 -8.39 -3.56
CA SER A 181 10.00 -9.19 -2.96
C SER A 181 8.68 -9.12 -3.74
N THR A 182 8.45 -8.02 -4.45
CA THR A 182 7.25 -7.78 -5.26
C THR A 182 7.39 -8.23 -6.72
N LYS A 183 8.54 -8.75 -7.14
CA LYS A 183 8.74 -9.31 -8.50
C LYS A 183 8.14 -10.71 -8.62
N VAL A 184 6.83 -10.79 -8.41
CA VAL A 184 6.07 -12.03 -8.52
C VAL A 184 5.63 -12.22 -9.98
N PRO A 185 5.82 -13.41 -10.57
CA PRO A 185 5.36 -13.72 -11.93
C PRO A 185 3.85 -13.52 -12.11
N ASN A 186 3.44 -13.09 -13.29
CA ASN A 186 2.04 -12.95 -13.68
C ASN A 186 1.55 -14.14 -14.54
N ASP A 187 1.98 -15.34 -14.16
CA ASP A 187 1.83 -16.59 -14.93
C ASP A 187 0.63 -17.45 -14.50
N ARG A 188 -0.17 -16.98 -13.54
CA ARG A 188 -1.34 -17.68 -13.01
C ARG A 188 -2.57 -16.79 -12.90
N GLU A 189 -3.73 -17.44 -12.87
CA GLU A 189 -4.99 -16.76 -12.57
C GLU A 189 -5.04 -16.35 -11.10
N ILE A 190 -5.53 -15.14 -10.84
CA ILE A 190 -5.55 -14.55 -9.49
C ILE A 190 -6.96 -14.45 -8.90
N TRP A 191 -8.02 -14.74 -9.67
CA TRP A 191 -9.40 -14.80 -9.17
C TRP A 191 -9.57 -15.63 -7.89
N PRO A 192 -9.03 -16.87 -7.78
CA PRO A 192 -9.16 -17.65 -6.55
C PRO A 192 -8.52 -16.99 -5.33
N LEU A 193 -7.47 -16.20 -5.53
CA LEU A 193 -6.76 -15.49 -4.46
C LEU A 193 -7.52 -14.24 -4.01
N ILE A 194 -8.16 -13.54 -4.96
CA ILE A 194 -9.10 -12.44 -4.71
C ILE A 194 -10.32 -12.95 -3.92
N GLU A 195 -10.89 -14.08 -4.34
CA GLU A 195 -12.01 -14.72 -3.65
C GLU A 195 -11.62 -15.10 -2.22
N ALA A 196 -10.43 -15.68 -2.01
CA ALA A 196 -9.95 -16.05 -0.69
C ALA A 196 -9.81 -14.83 0.26
N ASP A 197 -9.38 -13.68 -0.26
CA ASP A 197 -9.34 -12.43 0.52
C ASP A 197 -10.74 -11.98 0.96
N PHE A 198 -11.72 -12.01 0.06
CA PHE A 198 -13.11 -11.67 0.39
C PHE A 198 -13.78 -12.70 1.30
N GLU A 199 -13.49 -14.00 1.14
CA GLU A 199 -13.99 -15.08 2.02
C GLU A 199 -13.41 -14.94 3.43
N ALA A 200 -12.11 -14.66 3.55
CA ALA A 200 -11.47 -14.42 4.85
C ALA A 200 -12.04 -13.18 5.54
N ALA A 201 -12.30 -12.10 4.78
CA ALA A 201 -12.93 -10.90 5.32
C ALA A 201 -14.37 -11.18 5.78
N LEU A 202 -15.16 -11.88 4.95
CA LEU A 202 -16.55 -12.24 5.24
C LEU A 202 -16.69 -13.06 6.53
N ALA A 203 -15.74 -13.96 6.81
CA ALA A 203 -15.79 -14.83 7.98
C ALA A 203 -15.59 -14.09 9.32
N VAL A 204 -15.07 -12.85 9.29
CA VAL A 204 -14.66 -12.12 10.50
C VAL A 204 -15.39 -10.78 10.65
N LEU A 205 -15.64 -10.06 9.55
CA LEU A 205 -16.22 -8.72 9.64
C LEU A 205 -17.64 -8.75 10.24
N PRO A 206 -18.00 -7.77 11.08
CA PRO A 206 -19.35 -7.69 11.64
C PRO A 206 -20.36 -7.24 10.58
N GLU A 207 -21.64 -7.49 10.84
CA GLU A 207 -22.74 -7.01 9.97
C GLU A 207 -22.87 -5.47 9.96
N SER A 208 -22.42 -4.83 11.03
CA SER A 208 -22.39 -3.36 11.18
C SER A 208 -21.10 -2.91 11.86
N GLN A 209 -20.63 -1.73 11.49
CA GLN A 209 -19.45 -1.07 12.05
C GLN A 209 -19.85 0.30 12.61
N SER A 210 -19.18 0.78 13.67
CA SER A 210 -19.38 2.14 14.16
C SER A 210 -18.93 3.19 13.14
N ASP A 211 -17.81 2.92 12.47
CA ASP A 211 -17.29 3.73 11.37
C ASP A 211 -17.92 3.27 10.06
N VAL A 212 -18.85 4.07 9.53
CA VAL A 212 -19.62 3.74 8.31
C VAL A 212 -18.75 3.54 7.05
N GLY A 213 -17.50 4.00 7.07
CA GLY A 213 -16.54 3.80 5.97
C GLY A 213 -15.84 2.45 5.97
N ARG A 214 -15.88 1.69 7.08
CA ARG A 214 -15.26 0.37 7.18
C ARG A 214 -16.17 -0.70 6.56
N PRO A 215 -15.63 -1.74 5.91
CA PRO A 215 -16.42 -2.79 5.30
C PRO A 215 -17.08 -3.63 6.39
N THR A 216 -18.26 -4.12 6.06
CA THR A 216 -19.02 -5.10 6.84
C THR A 216 -18.95 -6.47 6.17
N SER A 217 -19.45 -7.51 6.83
CA SER A 217 -19.66 -8.83 6.21
C SER A 217 -20.50 -8.73 4.93
N TRP A 218 -21.47 -7.81 4.87
CA TRP A 218 -22.28 -7.58 3.68
C TRP A 218 -21.47 -7.04 2.50
N ALA A 219 -20.54 -6.12 2.77
CA ALA A 219 -19.63 -5.62 1.73
C ALA A 219 -18.74 -6.75 1.20
N ALA A 220 -18.12 -7.54 2.10
CA ALA A 220 -17.30 -8.69 1.72
C ALA A 220 -18.11 -9.73 0.91
N LYS A 221 -19.34 -10.03 1.32
CA LYS A 221 -20.24 -10.94 0.61
C LYS A 221 -20.58 -10.44 -0.79
N ALA A 222 -20.86 -9.15 -0.95
CA ALA A 222 -21.20 -8.55 -2.24
C ALA A 222 -20.01 -8.59 -3.21
N PHE A 223 -18.80 -8.27 -2.73
CA PHE A 223 -17.59 -8.35 -3.56
C PHE A 223 -17.18 -9.79 -3.88
N LEU A 224 -17.37 -10.73 -2.96
CA LEU A 224 -17.20 -12.16 -3.25
C LEU A 224 -18.15 -12.62 -4.36
N ALA A 225 -19.43 -12.20 -4.29
CA ALA A 225 -20.38 -12.52 -5.35
C ALA A 225 -19.92 -11.95 -6.71
N LYS A 226 -19.45 -10.70 -6.74
CA LYS A 226 -18.90 -10.07 -7.95
C LYS A 226 -17.68 -10.82 -8.50
N ALA A 227 -16.81 -11.35 -7.64
CA ALA A 227 -15.61 -12.08 -8.07
C ALA A 227 -15.93 -13.46 -8.65
N LYS A 228 -17.05 -14.08 -8.25
CA LYS A 228 -17.50 -15.39 -8.75
C LYS A 228 -18.39 -15.32 -9.99
N MET A 229 -18.71 -14.12 -10.49
CA MET A 229 -19.52 -13.89 -11.70
C MET A 229 -18.63 -13.66 -12.91
#